data_AF-W9G6P5-F1
#
_entry.id   AF-W9G6P5-F1
#
_cell.length_a   1.000
_cell.length_b   1.000
_cell.length_c   1.000
_cell.angle_alpha   90.00
_cell.angle_beta   90.00
_cell.angle_gamma   90.00
#
_symmetry.space_group_name_H-M   'P 1'
#
loop_
_entity.id
_entity.type
_entity.pdbx_description
1 polymer ?
#
loop_
_entity_poly.entity_id
_entity_poly.type
_entity_poly.pdbx_seq_one_letter_code
_entity_poly.pdbx_strand_id
1 'polypeptide(L)'
;MSAPVTITPLSGIPEVREGDDLVTVIGLGLTASGLRLADGDVLVVSSKIASKALGLVTHDPDKDRVVAGETEYVVAERSVGDRITRIVRAKAGPIMAAAGVDGSNTGRRGGWLLLPHDPDAVCAHVHDAILERHGVRVGVVLSDTAGRAWRVGQVDFALGAHGVRVVDDLRGGTDADGRPLEVTTRALADEIASAADLAKGKAEAVPAALVRGLGRFVLTAGDEPLEAHPRGRDLVRTGPGDWFGYGRVEAVRASLGIEPGSEVAERVGIAPVHGDSRLEAVARATQAALHGVESGTADIGHVSVTLGADGPYELGILTARLCSALWCEWLVGEPQTPAADGLSVVVGVSGRLDGH
;
A
#
# COMPACT_ATOMS: atom_id res chain seq x y z
N MET A 1 29.62 21.77 -5.56
CA MET A 1 29.46 21.11 -4.23
C MET A 1 27.99 21.18 -3.87
N SER A 2 27.36 20.08 -3.44
CA SER A 2 25.98 20.17 -2.97
C SER A 2 25.95 20.88 -1.62
N ALA A 3 24.99 21.77 -1.42
CA ALA A 3 24.72 22.33 -0.09
C ALA A 3 24.39 21.20 0.90
N PRO A 4 24.66 21.39 2.21
CA PRO A 4 24.16 20.47 3.22
C PRO A 4 22.62 20.40 3.17
N VAL A 5 22.07 19.21 3.39
CA VAL A 5 20.62 19.03 3.54
C VAL A 5 20.28 19.16 5.03
N THR A 6 19.36 20.05 5.36
CA THR A 6 18.88 20.24 6.74
C THR A 6 17.40 19.97 6.82
N ILE A 7 16.97 19.26 7.87
CA ILE A 7 15.58 18.90 8.12
C ILE A 7 15.20 19.49 9.48
N THR A 8 14.21 20.37 9.52
CA THR A 8 13.80 21.05 10.75
C THR A 8 12.32 20.79 11.02
N PRO A 9 11.96 20.24 12.19
CA PRO A 9 10.56 20.00 12.55
C PRO A 9 9.80 21.32 12.73
N LEU A 10 8.54 21.35 12.27
CA LEU A 10 7.62 22.46 12.50
C LEU A 10 6.83 22.19 13.78
N SER A 11 7.43 22.58 14.90
CA SER A 11 6.84 22.48 16.23
C SER A 11 5.81 23.58 16.50
N GLY A 12 4.93 23.37 17.50
CA GLY A 12 3.93 24.36 17.91
C GLY A 12 2.67 24.42 17.04
N ILE A 13 2.48 23.46 16.13
CA ILE A 13 1.23 23.29 15.40
C ILE A 13 0.15 22.77 16.36
N PRO A 14 -1.00 23.46 16.52
CA PRO A 14 -2.07 23.01 17.39
C PRO A 14 -2.81 21.79 16.80
N GLU A 15 -3.67 21.17 17.59
CA GLU A 15 -4.55 20.10 17.10
C GLU A 15 -5.48 20.63 16.01
N VAL A 16 -5.30 20.10 14.79
CA VAL A 16 -6.03 20.49 13.58
C VAL A 16 -7.46 19.96 13.61
N ARG A 17 -8.40 20.80 13.19
CA ARG A 17 -9.83 20.53 13.14
C ARG A 17 -10.35 20.64 11.73
N GLU A 18 -11.49 20.00 11.50
CA GLU A 18 -12.28 20.18 10.29
C GLU A 18 -12.55 21.66 10.03
N GLY A 19 -12.27 22.09 8.81
CA GLY A 19 -12.42 23.47 8.35
C GLY A 19 -11.22 24.38 8.62
N ASP A 20 -10.17 23.91 9.32
CA ASP A 20 -8.95 24.68 9.47
C ASP A 20 -8.23 24.86 8.12
N ASP A 21 -7.75 26.08 7.85
CA ASP A 21 -6.92 26.36 6.66
C ASP A 21 -5.52 25.77 6.84
N LEU A 22 -5.19 24.72 6.06
CA LEU A 22 -3.93 23.99 6.17
C LEU A 22 -2.70 24.90 6.03
N VAL A 23 -2.78 25.92 5.17
CA VAL A 23 -1.70 26.88 4.95
C VAL A 23 -1.47 27.75 6.19
N THR A 24 -2.56 28.20 6.83
CA THR A 24 -2.49 28.92 8.11
C THR A 24 -1.92 28.03 9.21
N VAL A 25 -2.32 26.77 9.29
CA VAL A 25 -1.78 25.79 10.26
C VAL A 25 -0.26 25.62 10.09
N ILE A 26 0.22 25.45 8.86
CA ILE A 26 1.66 25.38 8.56
C ILE A 26 2.37 26.69 8.94
N GLY A 27 1.75 27.83 8.65
CA GLY A 27 2.26 29.16 9.03
C GLY A 27 2.45 29.34 10.54
N LEU A 28 1.56 28.77 11.36
CA LEU A 28 1.71 28.76 12.82
C LEU A 28 2.96 27.96 13.23
N GLY A 29 3.17 26.78 12.64
CA GLY A 29 4.36 25.96 12.88
C GLY A 29 5.67 26.64 12.48
N LEU A 30 5.67 27.31 11.33
CA LEU A 30 6.82 28.12 10.86
C LEU A 30 7.15 29.22 11.86
N THR A 31 6.13 29.96 12.31
CA THR A 31 6.28 31.06 13.26
C THR A 31 6.81 30.57 14.60
N ALA A 32 6.20 29.52 15.16
CA ALA A 32 6.59 28.95 16.44
C ALA A 32 8.00 28.37 16.42
N SER A 33 8.43 27.83 15.28
CA SER A 33 9.79 27.30 15.09
C SER A 33 10.82 28.36 14.68
N GLY A 34 10.41 29.64 14.56
CA GLY A 34 11.30 30.74 14.15
C GLY A 34 11.82 30.61 12.72
N LEU A 35 11.11 29.89 11.86
CA LEU A 35 11.51 29.60 10.49
C LEU A 35 10.86 30.56 9.49
N ARG A 36 11.62 30.89 8.44
CA ARG A 36 11.12 31.60 7.26
C ARG A 36 11.38 30.73 6.03
N LEU A 37 10.37 30.65 5.18
CA LEU A 37 10.48 29.99 3.88
C LEU A 37 11.41 30.79 2.96
N ALA A 38 12.16 30.07 2.14
CA ALA A 38 13.01 30.60 1.09
C ALA A 38 12.78 29.80 -0.20
N ASP A 39 13.15 30.39 -1.34
CA ASP A 39 13.12 29.68 -2.62
C ASP A 39 13.95 28.39 -2.55
N GLY A 40 13.37 27.30 -3.06
CA GLY A 40 14.01 26.00 -3.09
C GLY A 40 13.90 25.18 -1.80
N ASP A 41 13.16 25.67 -0.80
CA ASP A 41 12.74 24.86 0.35
C ASP A 41 11.70 23.81 -0.06
N VAL A 42 11.61 22.71 0.68
CA VAL A 42 10.56 21.70 0.52
C VAL A 42 9.84 21.52 1.86
N LEU A 43 8.53 21.73 1.87
CA LEU A 43 7.66 21.44 3.00
C LEU A 43 7.14 20.01 2.90
N VAL A 44 7.38 19.22 3.94
CA VAL A 44 6.81 17.88 4.08
C VAL A 44 5.73 17.93 5.14
N VAL A 45 4.51 17.56 4.78
CA VAL A 45 3.31 17.69 5.60
C VAL A 45 2.67 16.31 5.73
N SER A 46 2.30 15.90 6.94
CA SER A 46 1.62 14.63 7.14
C SER A 46 0.20 14.68 6.57
N SER A 47 -0.18 13.60 5.86
CA SER A 47 -1.54 13.28 5.43
C SER A 47 -2.58 13.55 6.51
N LYS A 48 -2.26 13.24 7.78
CA LYS A 48 -3.19 13.32 8.90
C LYS A 48 -3.77 14.71 9.12
N ILE A 49 -2.94 15.76 9.05
CA ILE A 49 -3.44 17.12 9.27
C ILE A 49 -4.20 17.65 8.06
N ALA A 50 -3.85 17.22 6.85
CA ALA A 50 -4.65 17.50 5.66
C ALA A 50 -6.02 16.82 5.77
N SER A 51 -6.08 15.54 6.10
CA SER A 51 -7.34 14.81 6.29
C SER A 51 -8.22 15.40 7.38
N LYS A 52 -7.64 15.83 8.52
CA LYS A 52 -8.38 16.53 9.58
C LYS A 52 -8.95 17.85 9.08
N ALA A 53 -8.13 18.70 8.46
CA ALA A 53 -8.56 19.98 7.91
C ALA A 53 -9.70 19.83 6.89
N LEU A 54 -9.60 18.82 6.03
CA LEU A 54 -10.60 18.50 5.01
C LEU A 54 -11.85 17.77 5.54
N GLY A 55 -11.92 17.46 6.84
CA GLY A 55 -13.07 16.76 7.42
C GLY A 55 -13.19 15.29 7.00
N LEU A 56 -12.09 14.66 6.58
CA LEU A 56 -12.06 13.28 6.08
C LEU A 56 -12.06 12.27 7.26
N VAL A 57 -13.11 12.31 8.07
CA VAL A 57 -13.30 11.44 9.23
C VAL A 57 -14.65 10.75 9.13
N THR A 58 -14.68 9.44 9.36
CA THR A 58 -15.91 8.67 9.49
C THR A 58 -16.02 8.04 10.87
N HIS A 59 -17.25 7.89 11.35
CA HIS A 59 -17.57 7.26 12.64
C HIS A 59 -18.27 5.91 12.46
N ASP A 60 -18.20 5.31 11.26
CA ASP A 60 -18.71 3.95 11.05
C ASP A 60 -17.96 2.98 12.00
N PRO A 61 -18.67 2.21 12.85
CA PRO A 61 -18.04 1.27 13.76
C PRO A 61 -17.39 0.09 13.02
N ASP A 62 -17.78 -0.16 11.78
CA ASP A 62 -17.28 -1.26 10.94
C ASP A 62 -16.09 -0.77 10.10
N LYS A 63 -14.87 -0.96 10.64
CA LYS A 63 -13.63 -0.56 9.95
C LYS A 63 -13.50 -1.24 8.58
N ASP A 64 -13.91 -2.50 8.46
CA ASP A 64 -13.72 -3.26 7.23
C ASP A 64 -14.59 -2.70 6.11
N ARG A 65 -15.81 -2.24 6.44
CA ARG A 65 -16.66 -1.49 5.51
C ARG A 65 -16.04 -0.16 5.09
N VAL A 66 -15.42 0.57 6.01
CA VAL A 66 -14.70 1.82 5.69
C VAL A 66 -13.55 1.54 4.74
N VAL A 67 -12.72 0.53 5.05
CA VAL A 67 -11.60 0.13 4.18
C VAL A 67 -12.11 -0.28 2.79
N ALA A 68 -13.19 -1.06 2.70
CA ALA A 68 -13.81 -1.43 1.43
C ALA A 68 -14.30 -0.19 0.65
N GLY A 69 -14.88 0.78 1.36
CA GLY A 69 -15.30 2.07 0.79
C GLY A 69 -14.15 2.90 0.22
N GLU A 70 -12.93 2.75 0.75
CA GLU A 70 -11.71 3.43 0.27
C GLU A 70 -10.83 2.56 -0.65
N THR A 71 -11.30 1.38 -1.02
CA THR A 71 -10.58 0.41 -1.86
C THR A 71 -11.09 0.44 -3.30
N GLU A 72 -10.17 0.42 -4.28
CA GLU A 72 -10.49 0.16 -5.69
C GLU A 72 -10.48 -1.35 -5.99
N TYR A 73 -9.44 -2.05 -5.55
CA TYR A 73 -9.33 -3.51 -5.62
C TYR A 73 -8.37 -4.06 -4.55
N VAL A 74 -8.55 -5.33 -4.19
CA VAL A 74 -7.72 -6.04 -3.21
C VAL A 74 -6.56 -6.75 -3.91
N VAL A 75 -5.34 -6.55 -3.41
CA VAL A 75 -4.11 -7.18 -3.92
C VAL A 75 -3.78 -8.45 -3.15
N ALA A 76 -3.91 -8.40 -1.83
CA ALA A 76 -3.61 -9.51 -0.93
C ALA A 76 -4.40 -9.42 0.37
N GLU A 77 -4.69 -10.56 1.00
CA GLU A 77 -5.40 -10.60 2.28
C GLU A 77 -4.89 -11.69 3.20
N ARG A 78 -4.73 -11.37 4.48
CA ARG A 78 -4.29 -12.34 5.51
C ARG A 78 -5.08 -12.17 6.77
N SER A 79 -5.40 -13.29 7.42
CA SER A 79 -5.99 -13.26 8.76
C SER A 79 -4.92 -13.00 9.81
N VAL A 80 -5.18 -12.03 10.69
CA VAL A 80 -4.35 -11.67 11.83
C VAL A 80 -5.25 -11.70 13.07
N GLY A 81 -5.22 -12.84 13.77
CA GLY A 81 -6.15 -13.09 14.87
C GLY A 81 -7.58 -13.25 14.34
N ASP A 82 -8.49 -12.39 14.79
CA ASP A 82 -9.91 -12.35 14.41
C ASP A 82 -10.21 -11.41 13.23
N ARG A 83 -9.19 -10.76 12.65
CA ARG A 83 -9.35 -9.74 11.61
C ARG A 83 -8.66 -10.09 10.32
N ILE A 84 -9.18 -9.58 9.22
CA ILE A 84 -8.54 -9.67 7.91
C ILE A 84 -7.80 -8.37 7.64
N THR A 85 -6.48 -8.47 7.44
CA THR A 85 -5.68 -7.36 6.93
C THR A 85 -5.59 -7.47 5.41
N ARG A 86 -5.95 -6.40 4.72
CA ARG A 86 -5.91 -6.32 3.25
C ARG A 86 -4.86 -5.33 2.79
N ILE A 87 -4.03 -5.75 1.83
CA ILE A 87 -3.27 -4.84 0.97
C ILE A 87 -4.17 -4.53 -0.23
N VAL A 88 -4.40 -3.25 -0.47
CA VAL A 88 -5.38 -2.77 -1.45
C VAL A 88 -4.80 -1.64 -2.28
N ARG A 89 -5.35 -1.46 -3.48
CA ARG A 89 -5.27 -0.18 -4.18
C ARG A 89 -6.24 0.78 -3.50
N ALA A 90 -5.70 1.77 -2.79
CA ALA A 90 -6.50 2.82 -2.18
C ALA A 90 -7.01 3.80 -3.25
N LYS A 91 -8.20 4.38 -3.04
CA LYS A 91 -8.71 5.49 -3.87
C LYS A 91 -7.82 6.73 -3.87
N ALA A 92 -7.01 6.90 -2.81
CA ALA A 92 -5.98 7.91 -2.74
C ALA A 92 -4.75 7.62 -3.63
N GLY A 93 -4.66 6.42 -4.24
CA GLY A 93 -3.59 6.02 -5.14
C GLY A 93 -2.67 4.88 -4.67
N PRO A 94 -2.11 4.85 -3.45
CA PRO A 94 -1.09 3.86 -3.10
C PRO A 94 -1.62 2.43 -2.99
N ILE A 95 -0.74 1.45 -3.23
CA ILE A 95 -0.95 0.06 -2.87
C ILE A 95 -0.48 -0.13 -1.42
N MET A 96 -1.40 -0.23 -0.47
CA MET A 96 -1.06 -0.23 0.96
C MET A 96 -2.05 -1.00 1.82
N ALA A 97 -1.69 -1.22 3.08
CA ALA A 97 -2.57 -1.85 4.05
C ALA A 97 -3.78 -0.96 4.38
N ALA A 98 -4.96 -1.56 4.42
CA ALA A 98 -6.21 -0.95 4.90
C ALA A 98 -6.56 0.41 4.25
N ALA A 99 -6.16 0.63 2.99
CA ALA A 99 -6.37 1.88 2.25
C ALA A 99 -5.86 3.16 2.96
N GLY A 100 -4.94 3.05 3.92
CA GLY A 100 -4.51 4.18 4.75
C GLY A 100 -5.51 4.62 5.82
N VAL A 101 -6.58 3.84 6.04
CA VAL A 101 -7.59 4.10 7.08
C VAL A 101 -6.97 3.94 8.46
N ASP A 102 -6.86 5.06 9.18
CA ASP A 102 -6.16 5.15 10.47
C ASP A 102 -7.12 5.54 11.61
N GLY A 103 -7.04 4.82 12.73
CA GLY A 103 -7.78 5.15 13.96
C GLY A 103 -6.92 5.81 15.03
N SER A 104 -5.62 5.98 14.78
CA SER A 104 -4.67 6.58 15.71
C SER A 104 -4.68 8.10 15.62
N ASN A 105 -4.42 8.77 16.74
CA ASN A 105 -4.26 10.23 16.81
C ASN A 105 -5.45 11.04 16.24
N THR A 106 -6.68 10.50 16.29
CA THR A 106 -7.93 11.15 15.84
C THR A 106 -8.53 12.11 16.89
N GLY A 107 -7.78 12.40 17.96
CA GLY A 107 -8.20 13.30 19.03
C GLY A 107 -9.37 12.76 19.86
N ARG A 108 -10.06 13.64 20.61
CA ARG A 108 -11.18 13.25 21.50
C ARG A 108 -12.44 12.79 20.75
N ARG A 109 -12.54 13.07 19.45
CA ARG A 109 -13.70 12.72 18.62
C ARG A 109 -13.68 11.24 18.19
N GLY A 110 -12.50 10.60 18.18
CA GLY A 110 -12.35 9.23 17.68
C GLY A 110 -12.67 9.12 16.19
N GLY A 111 -13.07 7.93 15.75
CA GLY A 111 -13.38 7.65 14.34
C GLY A 111 -12.17 7.18 13.53
N TRP A 112 -12.39 7.03 12.23
CA TRP A 112 -11.40 6.61 11.24
C TRP A 112 -11.08 7.78 10.32
N LEU A 113 -9.79 8.11 10.22
CA LEU A 113 -9.27 9.11 9.31
C LEU A 113 -9.06 8.49 7.92
N LEU A 114 -9.55 9.16 6.90
CA LEU A 114 -9.43 8.77 5.50
C LEU A 114 -8.40 9.64 4.79
N LEU A 115 -7.82 9.14 3.69
CA LEU A 115 -6.88 9.90 2.87
C LEU A 115 -7.63 10.73 1.83
N PRO A 116 -7.11 11.91 1.43
CA PRO A 116 -7.67 12.65 0.30
C PRO A 116 -7.54 11.82 -0.98
N HIS A 117 -8.60 11.78 -1.81
CA HIS A 117 -8.57 11.06 -3.09
C HIS A 117 -7.67 11.72 -4.13
N ASP A 118 -7.38 13.01 -3.97
CA ASP A 118 -6.37 13.74 -4.75
C ASP A 118 -5.33 14.41 -3.84
N PRO A 119 -4.32 13.65 -3.37
CA PRO A 119 -3.25 14.19 -2.53
C PRO A 119 -2.38 15.25 -3.23
N ASP A 120 -2.20 15.12 -4.54
CA ASP A 120 -1.42 16.08 -5.35
C ASP A 120 -2.11 17.44 -5.40
N ALA A 121 -3.45 17.47 -5.48
CA ALA A 121 -4.24 18.71 -5.43
C ALA A 121 -4.12 19.42 -4.06
N VAL A 122 -4.03 18.66 -2.97
CA VAL A 122 -3.73 19.23 -1.63
C VAL A 122 -2.36 19.91 -1.64
N CYS A 123 -1.34 19.26 -2.23
CA CYS A 123 0.00 19.82 -2.35
C CYS A 123 0.02 21.09 -3.21
N ALA A 124 -0.70 21.08 -4.35
CA ALA A 124 -0.83 22.23 -5.24
C ALA A 124 -1.46 23.43 -4.53
N HIS A 125 -2.56 23.20 -3.80
CA HIS A 125 -3.21 24.26 -3.02
C HIS A 125 -2.27 24.90 -2.00
N VAL A 126 -1.51 24.09 -1.26
CA VAL A 126 -0.54 24.60 -0.27
C VAL A 126 0.59 25.38 -0.95
N HIS A 127 1.12 24.85 -2.05
CA HIS A 127 2.16 25.50 -2.84
C HIS A 127 1.71 26.89 -3.33
N ASP A 128 0.55 26.96 -3.98
CA ASP A 128 0.05 28.18 -4.60
C ASP A 128 -0.23 29.26 -3.55
N ALA A 129 -0.83 28.87 -2.43
CA ALA A 129 -1.07 29.78 -1.32
C ALA A 129 0.23 30.29 -0.67
N ILE A 130 1.28 29.48 -0.61
CA ILE A 130 2.60 29.92 -0.13
C ILE A 130 3.23 30.90 -1.11
N LEU A 131 3.16 30.60 -2.41
CA LEU A 131 3.68 31.48 -3.46
C LEU A 131 2.98 32.83 -3.42
N GLU A 132 1.66 32.84 -3.25
CA GLU A 132 0.87 34.07 -3.14
C GLU A 132 1.21 34.86 -1.86
N ARG A 133 1.26 34.20 -0.69
CA ARG A 133 1.46 34.86 0.61
C ARG A 133 2.89 35.30 0.86
N HIS A 134 3.87 34.57 0.36
CA HIS A 134 5.29 34.74 0.70
C HIS A 134 6.17 35.10 -0.51
N GLY A 135 5.68 34.95 -1.74
CA GLY A 135 6.44 35.24 -2.96
C GLY A 135 7.60 34.27 -3.21
N VAL A 136 7.65 33.14 -2.50
CA VAL A 136 8.71 32.12 -2.62
C VAL A 136 8.17 30.85 -3.24
N ARG A 137 9.01 30.18 -4.03
CA ARG A 137 8.71 28.88 -4.65
C ARG A 137 9.29 27.76 -3.82
N VAL A 138 8.42 26.85 -3.39
CA VAL A 138 8.78 25.71 -2.55
C VAL A 138 8.32 24.40 -3.19
N GLY A 139 8.92 23.28 -2.79
CA GLY A 139 8.29 21.99 -2.96
C GLY A 139 7.28 21.73 -1.84
N VAL A 140 6.22 20.99 -2.14
CA VAL A 140 5.30 20.46 -1.13
C VAL A 140 5.17 18.96 -1.33
N VAL A 141 5.37 18.19 -0.27
CA VAL A 141 5.17 16.74 -0.23
C VAL A 141 4.19 16.42 0.89
N LEU A 142 3.07 15.78 0.54
CA LEU A 142 2.19 15.18 1.52
C LEU A 142 2.69 13.77 1.83
N SER A 143 3.10 13.49 3.06
CA SER A 143 3.64 12.20 3.47
C SER A 143 2.62 11.35 4.22
N ASP A 144 2.69 10.03 4.02
CA ASP A 144 1.94 9.07 4.83
C ASP A 144 2.83 7.87 5.19
N THR A 145 2.44 7.15 6.24
CA THR A 145 3.25 6.05 6.78
C THR A 145 2.76 4.70 6.27
N ALA A 146 3.64 3.91 5.65
CA ALA A 146 3.32 2.55 5.23
C ALA A 146 4.44 1.54 5.54
N GLY A 147 4.04 0.27 5.62
CA GLY A 147 4.98 -0.84 5.49
C GLY A 147 5.43 -1.03 4.04
N ARG A 148 6.37 -1.94 3.80
CA ARG A 148 6.85 -2.23 2.43
C ARG A 148 7.31 -3.67 2.31
N ALA A 149 7.25 -4.20 1.09
CA ALA A 149 7.57 -5.58 0.81
C ALA A 149 8.97 -5.98 1.34
N TRP A 150 9.04 -7.20 1.88
CA TRP A 150 10.26 -7.89 2.33
C TRP A 150 11.02 -7.26 3.49
N ARG A 151 10.54 -6.18 4.11
CA ARG A 151 11.20 -5.57 5.26
C ARG A 151 10.25 -5.29 6.42
N VAL A 152 10.75 -5.54 7.62
CA VAL A 152 10.07 -5.19 8.86
C VAL A 152 10.17 -3.68 9.10
N GLY A 153 9.09 -3.10 9.62
CA GLY A 153 9.00 -1.69 9.95
C GLY A 153 8.23 -0.87 8.91
N GLN A 154 7.99 0.39 9.24
CA GLN A 154 7.30 1.36 8.40
C GLN A 154 8.22 2.55 8.12
N VAL A 155 7.98 3.22 7.00
CA VAL A 155 8.61 4.50 6.63
C VAL A 155 7.54 5.41 6.06
N ASP A 156 7.81 6.71 6.04
CA ASP A 156 6.99 7.64 5.27
C ASP A 156 7.34 7.58 3.78
N PHE A 157 6.32 7.70 2.96
CA PHE A 157 6.40 7.84 1.51
C PHE A 157 5.64 9.09 1.07
N ALA A 158 5.85 9.55 -0.17
CA ALA A 158 5.10 10.65 -0.74
C ALA A 158 3.71 10.15 -1.20
N LEU A 159 2.67 10.54 -0.46
CA LEU A 159 1.28 10.32 -0.85
C LEU A 159 0.88 11.27 -1.99
N GLY A 160 1.39 12.50 -1.95
CA GLY A 160 1.22 13.51 -3.00
C GLY A 160 2.41 14.46 -3.05
N ALA A 161 2.61 15.11 -4.19
CA ALA A 161 3.68 16.10 -4.34
C ALA A 161 3.34 17.19 -5.36
N HIS A 162 3.84 18.41 -5.13
CA HIS A 162 3.73 19.53 -6.06
C HIS A 162 4.92 20.50 -5.92
N GLY A 163 5.30 21.17 -7.01
CA GLY A 163 6.42 22.14 -7.01
C GLY A 163 7.82 21.53 -6.82
N VAL A 164 7.94 20.20 -6.80
CA VAL A 164 9.20 19.47 -6.63
C VAL A 164 9.27 18.29 -7.59
N ARG A 165 10.46 17.98 -8.09
CA ARG A 165 10.71 16.77 -8.87
C ARG A 165 10.40 15.54 -8.03
N VAL A 166 9.49 14.71 -8.52
CA VAL A 166 9.08 13.48 -7.84
C VAL A 166 10.06 12.34 -8.13
N VAL A 167 10.53 12.30 -9.36
CA VAL A 167 11.50 11.33 -9.86
C VAL A 167 12.73 12.08 -10.39
N ASP A 168 13.91 11.63 -10.00
CA ASP A 168 15.19 12.09 -10.53
C ASP A 168 15.75 11.00 -11.45
N ASP A 169 15.46 11.14 -12.75
CA ASP A 169 15.89 10.20 -13.77
C ASP A 169 17.30 10.54 -14.24
N LEU A 170 18.28 9.73 -13.82
CA LEU A 170 19.68 9.92 -14.15
C LEU A 170 20.09 9.11 -15.38
N ARG A 171 19.15 8.43 -16.05
CA ARG A 171 19.43 7.66 -17.26
C ARG A 171 19.98 8.55 -18.38
N GLY A 172 20.96 8.04 -19.10
CA GLY A 172 21.65 8.80 -20.16
C GLY A 172 22.72 9.77 -19.63
N GLY A 173 22.86 9.92 -18.32
CA GLY A 173 24.01 10.57 -17.69
C GLY A 173 25.22 9.64 -17.54
N THR A 174 26.29 10.15 -16.92
CA THR A 174 27.47 9.36 -16.55
C THR A 174 27.73 9.42 -15.05
N ASP A 175 28.22 8.34 -14.47
CA ASP A 175 28.69 8.29 -13.10
C ASP A 175 30.01 9.09 -12.90
N ALA A 176 30.52 9.10 -11.67
CA ALA A 176 31.76 9.80 -11.33
C ALA A 176 33.01 9.24 -12.02
N ASP A 177 32.94 8.01 -12.53
CA ASP A 177 34.01 7.34 -13.29
C ASP A 177 33.78 7.43 -14.82
N GLY A 178 32.76 8.16 -15.25
CA GLY A 178 32.41 8.35 -16.68
C GLY A 178 31.62 7.20 -17.31
N ARG A 179 31.12 6.22 -16.52
CA ARG A 179 30.29 5.13 -17.05
C ARG A 179 28.84 5.58 -17.22
N PRO A 180 28.14 5.13 -18.27
CA PRO A 180 26.75 5.50 -18.48
C PRO A 180 25.85 4.98 -17.36
N LEU A 181 24.90 5.82 -16.93
CA LEU A 181 23.82 5.43 -16.04
C LEU A 181 22.65 4.91 -16.90
N GLU A 182 22.39 3.61 -16.87
CA GLU A 182 21.37 2.98 -17.74
C GLU A 182 20.03 2.72 -17.04
N VAL A 183 20.02 2.59 -15.71
CA VAL A 183 18.84 2.16 -14.91
C VAL A 183 18.59 3.06 -13.69
N THR A 184 19.36 4.15 -13.54
CA THR A 184 19.34 4.92 -12.29
C THR A 184 18.23 5.96 -12.29
N THR A 185 17.14 5.64 -11.61
CA THR A 185 16.03 6.55 -11.35
C THR A 185 15.77 6.57 -9.85
N ARG A 186 15.82 7.76 -9.23
CA ARG A 186 15.58 7.92 -7.79
C ARG A 186 14.15 8.40 -7.54
N ALA A 187 13.45 7.75 -6.61
CA ALA A 187 12.16 8.20 -6.10
C ALA A 187 12.37 9.34 -5.10
N LEU A 188 12.67 10.53 -5.62
CA LEU A 188 13.13 11.65 -4.82
C LEU A 188 12.09 12.10 -3.78
N ALA A 189 10.80 12.13 -4.14
CA ALA A 189 9.76 12.52 -3.18
C ALA A 189 9.65 11.53 -2.01
N ASP A 190 9.82 10.22 -2.26
CA ASP A 190 9.85 9.20 -1.19
C ASP A 190 11.08 9.35 -0.30
N GLU A 191 12.26 9.61 -0.88
CA GLU A 191 13.48 9.90 -0.11
C GLU A 191 13.28 11.12 0.81
N ILE A 192 12.66 12.19 0.29
CA ILE A 192 12.34 13.41 1.05
C ILE A 192 11.34 13.10 2.18
N ALA A 193 10.26 12.38 1.88
CA ALA A 193 9.23 12.02 2.85
C ALA A 193 9.82 11.15 3.98
N SER A 194 10.56 10.10 3.62
CA SER A 194 11.26 9.22 4.57
C SER A 194 12.27 9.98 5.44
N ALA A 195 13.05 10.91 4.86
CA ALA A 195 14.02 11.69 5.62
C ALA A 195 13.34 12.68 6.58
N ALA A 196 12.26 13.32 6.15
CA ALA A 196 11.47 14.22 6.99
C ALA A 196 10.82 13.49 8.18
N ASP A 197 10.49 12.21 8.03
CA ASP A 197 9.96 11.40 9.14
C ASP A 197 10.91 11.28 10.32
N LEU A 198 12.24 11.30 10.08
CA LEU A 198 13.24 11.32 11.15
C LEU A 198 13.13 12.57 12.04
N ALA A 199 12.64 13.69 11.49
CA ALA A 199 12.44 14.93 12.23
C ALA A 199 11.03 15.07 12.81
N LYS A 200 10.00 14.58 12.09
CA LYS A 200 8.62 14.58 12.58
C LYS A 200 8.44 13.63 13.78
N GLY A 201 9.06 12.45 13.69
CA GLY A 201 8.82 11.35 14.62
C GLY A 201 7.35 10.90 14.64
N LYS A 202 7.03 9.89 15.45
CA LYS A 202 5.66 9.35 15.57
C LYS A 202 4.88 9.82 16.79
N ALA A 203 5.58 10.30 17.83
CA ALA A 203 5.00 10.58 19.14
C ALA A 203 4.99 12.07 19.52
N GLU A 204 5.75 12.91 18.81
CA GLU A 204 6.05 14.28 19.24
C GLU A 204 5.02 15.32 18.73
N ALA A 205 3.93 14.86 18.13
CA ALA A 205 2.88 15.71 17.55
C ALA A 205 3.42 16.80 16.59
N VAL A 206 4.46 16.46 15.81
CA VAL A 206 5.03 17.31 14.76
C VAL A 206 4.54 16.82 13.40
N PRO A 207 3.50 17.45 12.82
CA PRO A 207 2.90 16.96 11.58
C PRO A 207 3.60 17.47 10.32
N ALA A 208 4.62 18.33 10.43
CA ALA A 208 5.31 18.87 9.28
C ALA A 208 6.79 19.13 9.55
N ALA A 209 7.61 19.13 8.49
CA ALA A 209 9.02 19.52 8.55
C ALA A 209 9.42 20.36 7.33
N LEU A 210 10.40 21.25 7.51
CA LEU A 210 11.03 22.02 6.44
C LEU A 210 12.35 21.35 6.05
N VAL A 211 12.52 21.04 4.78
CA VAL A 211 13.75 20.49 4.20
C VAL A 211 14.41 21.55 3.32
N ARG A 212 15.69 21.85 3.59
CA ARG A 212 16.49 22.84 2.85
C ARG A 212 17.75 22.21 2.30
N GLY A 213 18.29 22.78 1.20
CA GLY A 213 19.46 22.25 0.48
C GLY A 213 19.10 21.44 -0.77
N LEU A 214 17.82 21.38 -1.12
CA LEU A 214 17.27 20.63 -2.26
C LEU A 214 16.75 21.50 -3.40
N GLY A 215 17.01 22.81 -3.40
CA GLY A 215 16.43 23.75 -4.38
C GLY A 215 16.64 23.40 -5.85
N ARG A 216 17.69 22.64 -6.21
CA ARG A 216 17.90 22.11 -7.58
C ARG A 216 16.80 21.15 -8.06
N PHE A 217 15.98 20.65 -7.14
CA PHE A 217 14.86 19.75 -7.42
C PHE A 217 13.51 20.45 -7.26
N VAL A 218 13.47 21.70 -6.79
CA VAL A 218 12.26 22.51 -6.75
C VAL A 218 12.05 23.11 -8.15
N LEU A 219 10.84 22.98 -8.67
CA LEU A 219 10.50 23.39 -10.03
C LEU A 219 10.34 24.90 -10.10
N THR A 220 10.87 25.49 -11.16
CA THR A 220 10.90 26.95 -11.40
C THR A 220 10.16 27.30 -12.69
N ALA A 221 9.87 28.59 -12.90
CA ALA A 221 9.15 29.05 -14.10
C ALA A 221 9.89 28.80 -15.43
N GLY A 222 11.18 28.45 -15.39
CA GLY A 222 11.96 28.08 -16.56
C GLY A 222 12.00 26.59 -16.86
N ASP A 223 11.47 25.74 -15.97
CA ASP A 223 11.31 24.31 -16.22
C ASP A 223 10.12 24.04 -17.17
N GLU A 224 10.01 22.82 -17.70
CA GLU A 224 8.81 22.39 -18.41
C GLU A 224 7.55 22.58 -17.53
N PRO A 225 6.36 22.80 -18.14
CA PRO A 225 5.12 22.97 -17.39
C PRO A 225 4.95 21.89 -16.32
N LEU A 226 4.42 22.26 -15.15
CA LEU A 226 4.24 21.34 -14.02
C LEU A 226 3.52 20.04 -14.41
N GLU A 227 2.60 20.12 -15.38
CA GLU A 227 1.82 19.00 -15.92
C GLU A 227 2.65 18.00 -16.73
N ALA A 228 3.85 18.39 -17.20
CA ALA A 228 4.78 17.52 -17.89
C ALA A 228 5.65 16.69 -16.92
N HIS A 229 5.70 17.06 -15.63
CA HIS A 229 6.47 16.32 -14.62
C HIS A 229 5.62 15.23 -13.96
N PRO A 230 6.21 14.07 -13.64
CA PRO A 230 5.53 13.07 -12.81
C PRO A 230 5.07 13.67 -11.48
N ARG A 231 3.85 13.31 -11.07
CA ARG A 231 3.23 13.70 -9.79
C ARG A 231 3.47 12.64 -8.73
N GLY A 232 3.10 12.92 -7.48
CA GLY A 232 3.26 11.98 -6.37
C GLY A 232 2.57 10.64 -6.66
N ARG A 233 1.34 10.68 -7.19
CA ARG A 233 0.60 9.46 -7.58
C ARG A 233 1.29 8.60 -8.63
N ASP A 234 2.14 9.20 -9.48
CA ASP A 234 2.79 8.53 -10.60
C ASP A 234 3.99 7.67 -10.13
N LEU A 235 4.38 7.75 -8.85
CA LEU A 235 5.31 6.81 -8.20
C LEU A 235 4.73 5.40 -8.09
N VAL A 236 3.41 5.26 -8.08
CA VAL A 236 2.73 3.98 -7.88
C VAL A 236 2.61 3.25 -9.21
N ARG A 237 3.31 2.13 -9.33
CA ARG A 237 3.20 1.23 -10.50
C ARG A 237 1.90 0.44 -10.41
N THR A 238 1.13 0.45 -11.49
CA THR A 238 -0.08 -0.37 -11.70
C THR A 238 -0.17 -0.85 -13.14
N GLY A 239 -1.11 -1.74 -13.42
CA GLY A 239 -1.33 -2.28 -14.76
C GLY A 239 -0.16 -3.16 -15.22
N PRO A 240 0.15 -3.22 -16.52
CA PRO A 240 1.17 -4.13 -17.06
C PRO A 240 2.59 -3.95 -16.49
N GLY A 241 2.90 -2.79 -15.91
CA GLY A 241 4.19 -2.50 -15.28
C GLY A 241 4.28 -2.94 -13.81
N ASP A 242 3.18 -3.42 -13.23
CA ASP A 242 3.12 -3.94 -11.87
C ASP A 242 3.35 -5.45 -11.87
N TRP A 243 4.53 -5.86 -11.38
CA TRP A 243 4.92 -7.26 -11.27
C TRP A 243 4.40 -7.93 -9.98
N PHE A 244 3.68 -7.17 -9.14
CA PHE A 244 3.14 -7.59 -7.85
C PHE A 244 1.61 -7.43 -7.76
N GLY A 245 0.92 -7.29 -8.89
CA GLY A 245 -0.50 -6.91 -8.96
C GLY A 245 -1.45 -7.80 -8.17
N TYR A 246 -1.16 -9.10 -8.05
CA TYR A 246 -1.74 -9.97 -7.03
C TYR A 246 -0.65 -10.60 -6.17
N GLY A 247 -0.99 -10.84 -4.90
CA GLY A 247 -0.23 -11.80 -4.09
C GLY A 247 -0.26 -13.19 -4.73
N ARG A 248 0.76 -14.02 -4.45
CA ARG A 248 0.88 -15.36 -5.05
C ARG A 248 -0.36 -16.25 -4.80
N VAL A 249 -1.02 -16.09 -3.64
CA VAL A 249 -2.20 -16.87 -3.24
C VAL A 249 -3.40 -16.36 -3.99
N GLU A 250 -3.55 -15.04 -4.03
CA GLU A 250 -4.65 -14.33 -4.67
C GLU A 250 -4.64 -14.56 -6.18
N ALA A 251 -3.48 -14.59 -6.83
CA ALA A 251 -3.38 -14.89 -8.26
C ALA A 251 -3.95 -16.27 -8.62
N VAL A 252 -3.59 -17.30 -7.84
CA VAL A 252 -4.11 -18.67 -8.04
C VAL A 252 -5.61 -18.69 -7.73
N ARG A 253 -6.04 -18.13 -6.60
CA ARG A 253 -7.46 -18.11 -6.20
C ARG A 253 -8.34 -17.36 -7.21
N ALA A 254 -7.90 -16.21 -7.71
CA ALA A 254 -8.61 -15.47 -8.76
C ALA A 254 -8.77 -16.31 -10.04
N SER A 255 -7.72 -17.05 -10.46
CA SER A 255 -7.82 -17.98 -11.59
C SER A 255 -8.83 -19.13 -11.38
N LEU A 256 -9.14 -19.44 -10.11
CA LEU A 256 -10.14 -20.42 -9.70
C LEU A 256 -11.55 -19.82 -9.54
N GLY A 257 -11.73 -18.52 -9.80
CA GLY A 257 -13.00 -17.79 -9.63
C GLY A 257 -13.20 -17.19 -8.23
N ILE A 258 -12.16 -17.18 -7.39
CA ILE A 258 -12.21 -16.71 -6.00
C ILE A 258 -11.45 -15.38 -5.91
N GLU A 259 -12.14 -14.28 -6.20
CA GLU A 259 -11.54 -12.94 -6.15
C GLU A 259 -11.24 -12.51 -4.71
N PRO A 260 -10.07 -11.90 -4.44
CA PRO A 260 -9.73 -11.41 -3.11
C PRO A 260 -10.68 -10.29 -2.67
N GLY A 261 -10.98 -10.24 -1.36
CA GLY A 261 -11.96 -9.30 -0.81
C GLY A 261 -13.43 -9.65 -1.08
N SER A 262 -13.71 -10.78 -1.75
CA SER A 262 -15.08 -11.26 -1.95
C SER A 262 -15.57 -12.10 -0.78
N GLU A 263 -16.90 -12.20 -0.61
CA GLU A 263 -17.51 -13.13 0.35
C GLU A 263 -17.13 -14.60 0.05
N VAL A 264 -16.84 -14.93 -1.22
CA VAL A 264 -16.38 -16.26 -1.60
C VAL A 264 -15.02 -16.54 -0.98
N ALA A 265 -14.08 -15.58 -1.04
CA ALA A 265 -12.76 -15.73 -0.47
C ALA A 265 -12.81 -15.89 1.06
N GLU A 266 -13.70 -15.16 1.74
CA GLU A 266 -13.94 -15.34 3.18
C GLU A 266 -14.53 -16.71 3.51
N ARG A 267 -15.52 -17.20 2.73
CA ARG A 267 -16.11 -18.54 2.93
C ARG A 267 -15.13 -19.69 2.68
N VAL A 268 -14.27 -19.55 1.66
CA VAL A 268 -13.17 -20.49 1.37
C VAL A 268 -12.07 -20.42 2.44
N GLY A 269 -12.04 -19.33 3.21
CA GLY A 269 -11.10 -19.09 4.29
C GLY A 269 -9.85 -18.35 3.80
N ILE A 270 -9.42 -17.35 4.58
CA ILE A 270 -8.23 -16.55 4.31
C ILE A 270 -7.07 -17.09 5.15
N ALA A 271 -5.92 -17.30 4.51
CA ALA A 271 -4.74 -17.84 5.18
C ALA A 271 -4.28 -16.91 6.32
N PRO A 272 -3.98 -17.44 7.52
CA PRO A 272 -3.50 -16.63 8.62
C PRO A 272 -2.01 -16.27 8.44
N VAL A 273 -1.56 -15.19 9.07
CA VAL A 273 -0.14 -14.81 9.07
C VAL A 273 0.70 -15.80 9.90
N HIS A 274 0.12 -16.36 10.97
CA HIS A 274 0.78 -17.31 11.87
C HIS A 274 -0.21 -18.36 12.40
N GLY A 275 0.31 -19.51 12.85
CA GLY A 275 -0.43 -20.45 13.70
C GLY A 275 -1.43 -21.38 12.99
N ASP A 276 -1.26 -21.62 11.70
CA ASP A 276 -2.16 -22.47 10.90
C ASP A 276 -1.91 -23.97 11.12
N SER A 277 -2.98 -24.78 11.20
CA SER A 277 -2.85 -26.22 11.20
C SER A 277 -2.85 -26.80 9.78
N ARG A 278 -2.23 -27.98 9.62
CA ARG A 278 -2.21 -28.68 8.31
C ARG A 278 -3.62 -28.99 7.83
N LEU A 279 -4.51 -29.35 8.75
CA LEU A 279 -5.88 -29.68 8.43
C LEU A 279 -6.63 -28.45 7.89
N GLU A 280 -6.47 -27.28 8.52
CA GLU A 280 -7.08 -26.03 8.06
C GLU A 280 -6.52 -25.59 6.70
N ALA A 281 -5.21 -25.68 6.50
CA ALA A 281 -4.57 -25.42 5.21
C ALA A 281 -5.14 -26.33 4.10
N VAL A 282 -5.20 -27.65 4.33
CA VAL A 282 -5.75 -28.60 3.36
C VAL A 282 -7.24 -28.35 3.13
N ALA A 283 -8.00 -28.00 4.17
CA ALA A 283 -9.42 -27.69 4.05
C ALA A 283 -9.66 -26.46 3.17
N ARG A 284 -8.91 -25.37 3.36
CA ARG A 284 -9.01 -24.18 2.49
C ARG A 284 -8.63 -24.49 1.05
N ALA A 285 -7.53 -25.22 0.82
CA ALA A 285 -7.13 -25.63 -0.53
C ALA A 285 -8.21 -26.50 -1.20
N THR A 286 -8.82 -27.41 -0.45
CA THR A 286 -9.91 -28.27 -0.92
C THR A 286 -11.16 -27.46 -1.25
N GLN A 287 -11.55 -26.52 -0.40
CA GLN A 287 -12.69 -25.62 -0.66
C GLN A 287 -12.43 -24.75 -1.91
N ALA A 288 -11.21 -24.25 -2.09
CA ALA A 288 -10.83 -23.51 -3.29
C ALA A 288 -10.91 -24.37 -4.56
N ALA A 289 -10.47 -25.63 -4.47
CA ALA A 289 -10.52 -26.58 -5.57
C ALA A 289 -11.97 -26.91 -6.00
N LEU A 290 -12.86 -27.12 -5.03
CA LEU A 290 -14.27 -27.44 -5.25
C LEU A 290 -15.10 -26.24 -5.76
N HIS A 291 -14.63 -25.01 -5.55
CA HIS A 291 -15.39 -23.82 -5.92
C HIS A 291 -15.76 -23.83 -7.41
N GLY A 292 -17.06 -23.75 -7.71
CA GLY A 292 -17.58 -23.73 -9.08
C GLY A 292 -17.58 -25.08 -9.80
N VAL A 293 -17.31 -26.19 -9.11
CA VAL A 293 -17.39 -27.55 -9.67
C VAL A 293 -18.52 -28.32 -8.99
N GLU A 294 -19.69 -28.37 -9.62
CA GLU A 294 -20.94 -28.86 -9.00
C GLU A 294 -20.91 -30.33 -8.59
N SER A 295 -20.34 -31.21 -9.42
CA SER A 295 -20.23 -32.64 -9.13
C SER A 295 -19.09 -32.99 -8.17
N GLY A 296 -18.30 -32.00 -7.75
CA GLY A 296 -17.08 -32.23 -7.00
C GLY A 296 -17.34 -32.62 -5.54
N THR A 297 -16.65 -33.67 -5.10
CA THR A 297 -16.65 -34.09 -3.69
C THR A 297 -15.21 -34.28 -3.21
N ALA A 298 -15.01 -34.14 -1.91
CA ALA A 298 -13.71 -34.37 -1.29
C ALA A 298 -13.86 -34.95 0.11
N ASP A 299 -12.99 -35.90 0.45
CA ASP A 299 -12.78 -36.40 1.81
C ASP A 299 -11.34 -36.10 2.24
N ILE A 300 -11.19 -35.36 3.35
CA ILE A 300 -9.90 -34.86 3.83
C ILE A 300 -9.35 -35.82 4.88
N GLY A 301 -8.31 -36.55 4.50
CA GLY A 301 -7.51 -37.36 5.41
C GLY A 301 -6.32 -36.59 6.01
N HIS A 302 -5.55 -37.27 6.85
CA HIS A 302 -4.42 -36.66 7.56
C HIS A 302 -3.24 -36.28 6.63
N VAL A 303 -3.01 -37.08 5.58
CA VAL A 303 -1.90 -36.90 4.62
C VAL A 303 -2.37 -36.99 3.17
N SER A 304 -3.68 -36.97 2.93
CA SER A 304 -4.25 -37.12 1.61
C SER A 304 -5.63 -36.50 1.52
N VAL A 305 -6.06 -36.16 0.31
CA VAL A 305 -7.43 -35.79 -0.01
C VAL A 305 -7.95 -36.78 -1.07
N THR A 306 -9.09 -37.40 -0.83
CA THR A 306 -9.77 -38.23 -1.83
C THR A 306 -10.79 -37.36 -2.54
N LEU A 307 -10.61 -37.14 -3.84
CA LEU A 307 -11.53 -36.38 -4.68
C LEU A 307 -12.48 -37.32 -5.42
N GLY A 308 -13.71 -36.86 -5.67
CA GLY A 308 -14.68 -37.54 -6.51
C GLY A 308 -15.44 -36.59 -7.44
N ALA A 309 -15.90 -37.10 -8.58
CA ALA A 309 -16.74 -36.38 -9.53
C ALA A 309 -17.60 -37.35 -10.36
N ASP A 310 -18.61 -36.82 -11.05
CA ASP A 310 -19.54 -37.61 -11.90
C ASP A 310 -18.89 -38.10 -13.21
N GLY A 311 -17.71 -37.57 -13.56
CA GLY A 311 -17.00 -37.90 -14.79
C GLY A 311 -15.48 -37.71 -14.69
N PRO A 312 -14.70 -38.41 -15.55
CA PRO A 312 -13.24 -38.29 -15.56
C PRO A 312 -12.72 -36.89 -15.91
N TYR A 313 -13.49 -36.10 -16.67
CA TYR A 313 -13.10 -34.74 -17.05
C TYR A 313 -13.15 -33.79 -15.85
N GLU A 314 -14.27 -33.79 -15.13
CA GLU A 314 -14.48 -33.01 -13.91
C GLU A 314 -13.50 -33.44 -12.82
N LEU A 315 -13.24 -34.75 -12.68
CA LEU A 315 -12.23 -35.27 -11.76
C LEU A 315 -10.83 -34.72 -12.09
N GLY A 316 -10.46 -34.69 -13.38
CA GLY A 316 -9.19 -34.12 -13.84
C GLY A 316 -9.05 -32.63 -13.51
N ILE A 317 -10.11 -31.85 -13.71
CA ILE A 317 -10.18 -30.44 -13.32
C ILE A 317 -9.97 -30.28 -11.81
N LEU A 318 -10.73 -31.01 -10.99
CA LEU A 318 -10.62 -30.93 -9.53
C LEU A 318 -9.23 -31.29 -9.02
N THR A 319 -8.63 -32.31 -9.61
CA THR A 319 -7.28 -32.76 -9.25
C THR A 319 -6.26 -31.65 -9.52
N ALA A 320 -6.29 -31.06 -10.71
CA ALA A 320 -5.40 -29.96 -11.06
C ALA A 320 -5.62 -28.74 -10.16
N ARG A 321 -6.89 -28.37 -9.91
CA ARG A 321 -7.26 -27.25 -9.03
C ARG A 321 -6.78 -27.47 -7.60
N LEU A 322 -6.91 -28.67 -7.05
CA LEU A 322 -6.42 -29.00 -5.70
C LEU A 322 -4.89 -28.89 -5.63
N CYS A 323 -4.16 -29.45 -6.59
CA CYS A 323 -2.71 -29.33 -6.64
C CYS A 323 -2.27 -27.86 -6.67
N SER A 324 -2.92 -27.00 -7.48
CA SER A 324 -2.65 -25.57 -7.51
C SER A 324 -3.01 -24.86 -6.19
N ALA A 325 -4.16 -25.17 -5.60
CA ALA A 325 -4.61 -24.55 -4.36
C ALA A 325 -3.74 -24.94 -3.16
N LEU A 326 -3.20 -26.17 -3.11
CA LEU A 326 -2.26 -26.59 -2.08
C LEU A 326 -0.98 -25.73 -2.07
N TRP A 327 -0.50 -25.28 -3.24
CA TRP A 327 0.66 -24.37 -3.33
C TRP A 327 0.41 -23.01 -2.68
N CYS A 328 -0.85 -22.52 -2.65
CA CYS A 328 -1.20 -21.31 -1.91
C CYS A 328 -0.86 -21.45 -0.43
N GLU A 329 -1.04 -22.66 0.10
CA GLU A 329 -0.92 -23.03 1.51
C GLU A 329 0.46 -23.63 1.85
N TRP A 330 1.46 -23.49 0.96
CA TRP A 330 2.80 -24.09 1.10
C TRP A 330 2.81 -25.64 1.15
N LEU A 331 1.77 -26.26 0.59
CA LEU A 331 1.64 -27.71 0.50
C LEU A 331 1.78 -28.16 -0.95
N VAL A 332 2.09 -29.44 -1.14
CA VAL A 332 2.20 -30.06 -2.47
C VAL A 332 1.25 -31.24 -2.55
N GLY A 333 0.51 -31.34 -3.64
CA GLY A 333 -0.38 -32.46 -3.95
C GLY A 333 0.21 -33.37 -5.02
N GLU A 334 0.29 -34.68 -4.74
CA GLU A 334 0.74 -35.73 -5.64
C GLU A 334 -0.43 -36.68 -5.95
N PRO A 335 -1.10 -36.53 -7.11
CA PRO A 335 -2.22 -37.38 -7.47
C PRO A 335 -1.76 -38.80 -7.81
N GLN A 336 -2.48 -39.78 -7.29
CA GLN A 336 -2.31 -41.20 -7.64
C GLN A 336 -3.09 -41.53 -8.93
N THR A 337 -2.98 -42.78 -9.38
CA THR A 337 -3.84 -43.29 -10.45
C THR A 337 -5.31 -43.23 -10.01
N PRO A 338 -6.23 -42.67 -10.82
CA PRO A 338 -7.66 -42.71 -10.53
C PRO A 338 -8.17 -44.13 -10.33
N ALA A 339 -9.29 -44.26 -9.61
CA ALA A 339 -10.00 -45.52 -9.47
C ALA A 339 -10.43 -46.07 -10.85
N ALA A 340 -10.72 -47.38 -10.92
CA ALA A 340 -11.01 -48.06 -12.19
C ALA A 340 -12.26 -47.52 -12.90
N ASP A 341 -13.22 -46.95 -12.16
CA ASP A 341 -14.39 -46.27 -12.71
C ASP A 341 -14.09 -44.86 -13.25
N GLY A 342 -12.91 -44.32 -12.93
CA GLY A 342 -12.49 -42.97 -13.30
C GLY A 342 -13.23 -41.86 -12.54
N LEU A 343 -13.91 -42.18 -11.44
CA LEU A 343 -14.77 -41.24 -10.71
C LEU A 343 -14.16 -40.75 -9.39
N SER A 344 -13.03 -41.32 -8.95
CA SER A 344 -12.30 -40.86 -7.77
C SER A 344 -10.79 -40.94 -7.91
N VAL A 345 -10.07 -40.09 -7.17
CA VAL A 345 -8.60 -40.10 -7.09
C VAL A 345 -8.12 -39.68 -5.70
N VAL A 346 -7.07 -40.34 -5.21
CA VAL A 346 -6.38 -39.94 -3.98
C VAL A 346 -5.22 -39.03 -4.33
N VAL A 347 -5.17 -37.86 -3.70
CA VAL A 347 -4.06 -36.90 -3.80
C VAL A 347 -3.29 -36.93 -2.50
N GLY A 348 -2.06 -37.44 -2.53
CA GLY A 348 -1.15 -37.38 -1.38
C GLY A 348 -0.73 -35.94 -1.13
N VAL A 349 -0.74 -35.50 0.12
CA VAL A 349 -0.36 -34.13 0.49
C VAL A 349 0.94 -34.17 1.28
N SER A 350 1.95 -33.43 0.83
CA SER A 350 3.25 -33.25 1.49
C SER A 350 3.57 -31.76 1.69
N GLY A 351 4.78 -31.42 2.13
CA GLY A 351 5.19 -30.03 2.43
C GLY A 351 5.09 -29.64 3.89
N ARG A 352 5.79 -28.57 4.27
CA ARG A 352 5.79 -27.98 5.61
C ARG A 352 4.98 -26.69 5.58
N LEU A 353 4.15 -26.50 6.60
CA LEU A 353 3.64 -25.18 6.92
C LEU A 353 4.82 -24.42 7.53
N ASP A 354 5.56 -23.70 6.69
CA ASP A 354 6.77 -23.04 7.17
C ASP A 354 6.41 -22.02 8.25
N GLY A 355 6.98 -22.25 9.43
CA GLY A 355 6.99 -21.32 10.54
C GLY A 355 8.15 -20.33 10.48
N HIS A 356 8.75 -20.09 9.30
CA HIS A 356 9.81 -19.10 9.06
C HIS A 356 9.71 -18.47 7.68
#